data_AF-A0A1Z4RXV2-F1
#
_entry.id   AF-A0A1Z4RXV2-F1
#
_cell.length_a   1.000
_cell.length_b   1.000
_cell.length_c   1.000
_cell.angle_alpha   90.00
_cell.angle_beta   90.00
_cell.angle_gamma   90.00
#
_symmetry.space_group_name_H-M   'P 1'
#
loop_
_entity.id
_entity.type
_entity.pdbx_description
1 polymer ?
#
loop_
_entity_poly.entity_id
_entity_poly.type
_entity_poly.pdbx_seq_one_letter_code
_entity_poly.pdbx_strand_id
1 'polypeptide(L)'
;MIATKMRIRWIKEVEVNGLGDAIKRARENSGKTVDQICEEVGVSRTYWYDIEKETLKGTLSRENLKSIEKSLNVDLGVNFDD
;
A
#
# COMPACT_ATOMS: atom_id res chain seq x y z
N MET A 1 40.20 2.77 19.36
CA MET A 1 38.89 2.14 19.59
C MET A 1 38.12 2.19 18.29
N ILE A 2 38.00 1.06 17.58
CA ILE A 2 37.18 1.00 16.36
C ILE A 2 35.73 0.80 16.83
N ALA A 3 34.81 1.66 16.40
CA ALA A 3 33.40 1.44 16.65
C ALA A 3 32.97 0.14 15.96
N THR A 4 32.83 -0.96 16.69
CA THR A 4 32.20 -2.19 16.20
C THR A 4 30.68 -2.07 16.29
N LYS A 5 30.11 -1.04 15.66
CA LYS A 5 28.67 -0.81 15.66
C LYS A 5 28.01 -1.64 14.56
N MET A 6 26.94 -2.33 14.95
CA MET A 6 26.09 -3.13 14.07
C MET A 6 24.93 -2.30 13.52
N ARG A 7 24.41 -2.76 12.38
CA ARG A 7 23.18 -2.24 11.76
C ARG A 7 22.04 -3.22 12.00
N ILE A 8 20.90 -2.71 12.42
CA ILE A 8 19.66 -3.48 12.58
C ILE A 8 18.71 -3.08 11.45
N ARG A 9 18.02 -4.07 10.89
CA ARG A 9 16.83 -3.89 10.05
C ARG A 9 15.67 -4.60 10.75
N TRP A 10 14.68 -3.84 11.16
CA TRP A 10 13.43 -4.35 11.72
C TRP A 10 12.36 -4.17 10.65
N ILE A 11 11.71 -5.26 10.22
CA ILE A 11 10.57 -5.24 9.32
C ILE A 11 9.41 -5.87 10.06
N LYS A 12 8.22 -5.26 9.98
CA LYS A 12 6.97 -5.81 10.49
C LYS A 12 5.97 -5.87 9.34
N GLU A 13 5.38 -7.03 9.14
CA GLU A 13 4.32 -7.29 8.17
C GLU A 13 3.05 -7.62 8.96
N VAL A 14 1.90 -7.17 8.46
CA VAL A 14 0.58 -7.44 9.04
C VAL A 14 -0.31 -8.00 7.93
N GLU A 15 -1.12 -9.00 8.26
CA GLU A 15 -2.10 -9.55 7.34
C GLU A 15 -3.42 -8.79 7.48
N VAL A 16 -3.93 -8.27 6.37
CA VAL A 16 -5.21 -7.54 6.33
C VAL A 16 -6.07 -8.16 5.25
N ASN A 17 -7.12 -8.88 5.68
CA ASN A 17 -8.03 -9.54 4.76
C ASN A 17 -8.96 -8.53 4.08
N GLY A 18 -9.12 -8.61 2.75
CA GLY A 18 -10.06 -7.78 1.99
C GLY A 18 -9.58 -6.33 1.77
N LEU A 19 -8.29 -6.05 2.01
CA LEU A 19 -7.69 -4.74 1.77
C LEU A 19 -7.76 -4.36 0.29
N GLY A 20 -7.51 -5.31 -0.62
CA GLY A 20 -7.58 -5.07 -2.07
C GLY A 20 -8.98 -4.66 -2.52
N ASP A 21 -10.00 -5.34 -1.99
CA ASP A 21 -11.41 -5.06 -2.27
C ASP A 21 -11.86 -3.72 -1.65
N ALA A 22 -11.36 -3.37 -0.46
CA ALA A 22 -11.57 -2.05 0.13
C ALA A 22 -10.97 -0.92 -0.72
N ILE A 23 -9.72 -1.09 -1.20
CA ILE A 23 -9.06 -0.14 -2.11
C ILE A 23 -9.84 0.01 -3.41
N LYS A 24 -10.29 -1.11 -3.99
CA LYS A 24 -11.09 -1.11 -5.21
C LYS A 24 -12.37 -0.31 -5.07
N ARG A 25 -13.13 -0.54 -3.99
CA ARG A 25 -14.34 0.24 -3.69
C ARG A 25 -14.05 1.73 -3.52
N ALA A 26 -12.98 2.08 -2.80
CA ALA A 26 -12.58 3.46 -2.62
C ALA A 26 -12.23 4.13 -3.96
N ARG A 27 -11.52 3.44 -4.86
CA ARG A 27 -11.29 3.92 -6.23
C ARG A 27 -12.59 4.15 -6.98
N GLU A 28 -13.48 3.17 -7.00
CA GLU A 28 -14.75 3.26 -7.75
C GLU A 28 -15.62 4.43 -7.27
N ASN A 29 -15.56 4.76 -5.97
CA ASN A 29 -16.24 5.92 -5.38
C ASN A 29 -15.51 7.25 -5.59
N SER A 30 -14.21 7.24 -5.91
CA SER A 30 -13.41 8.46 -6.08
C SER A 30 -13.67 9.20 -7.39
N GLY A 31 -14.27 8.53 -8.39
CA GLY A 31 -14.43 9.06 -9.75
C GLY A 31 -13.13 9.14 -10.56
N LYS A 32 -11.98 8.75 -9.99
CA LYS A 32 -10.69 8.71 -10.68
C LYS A 32 -10.53 7.42 -11.49
N THR A 33 -9.85 7.52 -12.63
CA THR A 33 -9.43 6.35 -13.38
C THR A 33 -8.24 5.67 -12.69
N VAL A 34 -8.02 4.39 -13.00
CA VAL A 34 -6.82 3.65 -12.52
C VAL A 34 -5.54 4.38 -12.92
N ASP A 35 -5.50 4.99 -14.11
CA ASP A 35 -4.33 5.74 -14.58
C ASP A 35 -4.00 6.95 -13.73
N GLN A 36 -5.00 7.77 -13.43
CA GLN A 36 -4.82 8.97 -12.62
C GLN A 36 -4.26 8.60 -11.25
N ILE A 37 -4.79 7.53 -10.64
CA ILE A 37 -4.30 7.08 -9.34
C ILE A 37 -2.90 6.48 -9.45
N CYS A 38 -2.62 5.68 -10.48
CA CYS A 38 -1.28 5.13 -10.69
C CYS A 38 -0.23 6.23 -10.86
N GLU A 39 -0.56 7.31 -11.58
CA GLU A 39 0.30 8.49 -11.74
C GLU A 39 0.50 9.24 -10.42
N GLU A 40 -0.57 9.49 -9.67
CA GLU A 40 -0.52 10.18 -8.37
C GLU A 40 0.27 9.38 -7.30
N VAL A 41 0.10 8.06 -7.28
CA VAL A 41 0.74 7.16 -6.31
C VAL A 41 2.17 6.79 -6.76
N GLY A 42 2.46 6.85 -8.06
CA GLY A 42 3.76 6.50 -8.62
C GLY A 42 3.96 4.98 -8.80
N VAL A 43 2.91 4.25 -9.18
CA VAL A 43 2.93 2.78 -9.36
C VAL A 43 2.49 2.37 -10.76
N SER A 44 2.82 1.14 -11.18
CA SER A 44 2.33 0.59 -12.45
C SER A 44 0.90 0.08 -12.34
N ARG A 45 0.16 0.08 -13.46
CA ARG A 45 -1.18 -0.55 -13.53
C ARG A 45 -1.18 -2.02 -13.10
N THR A 46 -0.16 -2.79 -13.50
CA THR A 46 -0.06 -4.21 -13.14
C THR A 46 0.00 -4.36 -11.62
N TYR A 47 0.86 -3.58 -10.96
CA TYR A 47 0.96 -3.55 -9.50
C TYR A 47 -0.38 -3.13 -8.85
N TRP A 48 -1.06 -2.12 -9.41
CA TRP A 48 -2.39 -1.71 -8.94
C TRP A 48 -3.42 -2.84 -9.01
N TYR A 49 -3.52 -3.51 -10.16
CA TYR A 49 -4.46 -4.62 -10.32
C TYR A 49 -4.12 -5.81 -9.43
N ASP A 50 -2.83 -6.08 -9.20
CA ASP A 50 -2.40 -7.10 -8.26
C ASP A 50 -2.79 -6.75 -6.81
N ILE A 51 -2.78 -5.48 -6.43
CA ILE A 51 -3.31 -5.01 -5.14
C ILE A 51 -4.82 -5.26 -5.06
N GLU A 52 -5.59 -4.76 -6.03
CA GLU A 52 -7.07 -4.88 -5.98
C GLU A 52 -7.56 -6.33 -6.00
N LYS A 53 -6.82 -7.22 -6.65
CA LYS A 53 -7.13 -8.66 -6.72
C LYS A 53 -6.49 -9.47 -5.59
N GLU A 54 -5.70 -8.83 -4.74
CA GLU A 54 -4.91 -9.48 -3.69
C GLU A 54 -4.00 -10.60 -4.23
N THR A 55 -3.49 -10.43 -5.46
CA THR A 55 -2.56 -11.36 -6.13
C THR A 55 -1.12 -10.88 -6.11
N LEU A 56 -0.81 -9.85 -5.32
CA LEU A 56 0.52 -9.27 -5.24
C LEU A 56 1.55 -10.33 -4.79
N LYS A 57 2.61 -10.51 -5.58
CA LYS A 57 3.67 -11.50 -5.31
C LYS A 57 4.59 -11.13 -4.12
N GLY A 58 4.30 -10.05 -3.41
CA GLY A 58 5.03 -9.56 -2.26
C GLY A 58 4.11 -8.68 -1.41
N THR A 59 4.67 -7.89 -0.51
CA THR A 59 3.89 -7.03 0.39
C THR A 59 3.58 -5.67 -0.23
N LEU A 60 2.39 -5.13 0.04
CA LEU A 60 2.12 -3.72 -0.14
C LEU A 60 2.90 -2.93 0.92
N SER A 61 3.80 -2.03 0.50
CA SER A 61 4.56 -1.22 1.45
C SER A 61 3.67 -0.23 2.18
N ARG A 62 4.07 0.14 3.40
CA ARG A 62 3.37 1.16 4.20
C ARG A 62 3.33 2.51 3.48
N GLU A 63 4.39 2.85 2.76
CA GLU A 63 4.49 4.08 1.97
C GLU A 63 3.46 4.08 0.84
N ASN A 64 3.35 2.99 0.08
CA ASN A 64 2.36 2.87 -0.99
C ASN A 64 0.94 2.88 -0.43
N LEU A 65 0.68 2.16 0.67
CA LEU A 65 -0.63 2.18 1.33
C LEU A 65 -1.05 3.61 1.72
N LYS A 66 -0.16 4.38 2.36
CA LYS A 66 -0.43 5.78 2.71
C LYS A 66 -0.65 6.68 1.50
N SER A 67 0.11 6.47 0.42
CA SER A 67 -0.08 7.22 -0.82
C SER A 67 -1.43 6.90 -1.47
N ILE A 68 -1.89 5.65 -1.40
CA ILE A 68 -3.21 5.21 -1.87
C ILE A 68 -4.31 5.88 -1.04
N GLU A 69 -4.23 5.82 0.29
CA GLU A 69 -5.17 6.48 1.22
C GLU A 69 -5.29 7.98 0.93
N LYS A 70 -4.15 8.65 0.71
CA LYS A 70 -4.12 10.07 0.36
C LYS A 70 -4.72 10.36 -1.02
N SER A 71 -4.38 9.56 -2.04
CA SER A 71 -4.91 9.74 -3.41
C SER A 71 -6.43 9.53 -3.47
N LEU A 72 -6.94 8.55 -2.70
CA LEU A 72 -8.35 8.21 -2.63
C LEU A 72 -9.12 9.01 -1.57
N ASN A 73 -8.43 9.76 -0.71
CA ASN A 73 -8.98 10.49 0.44
C ASN A 73 -9.82 9.58 1.37
N VAL A 74 -9.23 8.44 1.77
CA VAL A 74 -9.84 7.44 2.66
C VAL A 74 -8.86 7.00 3.74
N ASP A 75 -9.37 6.45 4.84
CA ASP A 75 -8.61 5.71 5.85
C ASP A 75 -8.97 4.23 5.73
N LEU A 76 -7.98 3.37 5.48
CA LEU A 76 -8.18 1.92 5.33
C LEU A 76 -8.00 1.16 6.66
N GLY A 77 -7.70 1.87 7.76
CA GLY A 77 -7.70 1.33 9.11
C GLY A 77 -6.60 0.30 9.41
N VAL A 78 -5.50 0.29 8.63
CA VAL A 78 -4.40 -0.66 8.83
C VAL A 78 -3.49 -0.17 9.96
N ASN A 79 -3.48 -0.92 11.07
CA ASN A 79 -2.59 -0.67 12.20
C ASN A 79 -1.31 -1.51 12.11
N PHE A 80 -0.15 -0.87 12.32
CA PHE A 80 1.17 -1.53 12.33
C PHE A 80 1.76 -1.64 13.74
N ASP A 81 1.07 -1.14 14.77
CA ASP A 81 1.61 -1.05 16.13
C ASP A 81 1.21 -2.23 17.04
N ASP A 82 0.36 -3.16 16.57
CA ASP A 82 -0.07 -4.37 17.31
C ASP A 82 0.92 -5.55 17.27
#